data_AF-Q253U7-F1
#
_entry.id   AF-Q253U7-F1
#
_cell.length_a   1.000
_cell.length_b   1.000
_cell.length_c   1.000
_cell.angle_alpha   90.00
_cell.angle_beta   90.00
_cell.angle_gamma   90.00
#
_symmetry.space_group_name_H-M   'P 1'
#
loop_
_entity.id
_entity.type
_entity.pdbx_description
1 polymer ?
#
loop_
_entity_poly.entity_id
_entity_poly.type
_entity_poly.pdbx_seq_one_letter_code
_entity_poly.pdbx_strand_id
1 'polypeptide(L)'
;MGIIQIPRHTHVNKDGSVCEAAASMFPEAIHGCPMAPESMMNRLQHIPLVLIPLIGLIYAGVFYYRYTKALTALKEINDFTPNTKCPPCRETAYAMWSPIVISLCGGLGLLLPLLILLIPILLIIGLAKAVIGMGQGIIKGAKHCLGK
;
A
#
# COMPACT_ATOMS: atom_id res chain seq x y z
N MET A 1 -21.47 -10.62 1.27
CA MET A 1 -21.34 -9.61 2.33
C MET A 1 -20.91 -10.33 3.60
N GLY A 2 -19.62 -10.52 3.81
CA GLY A 2 -19.01 -11.04 5.03
C GLY A 2 -18.96 -9.97 6.12
N ILE A 3 -19.50 -10.26 7.29
CA ILE A 3 -19.43 -9.36 8.45
C ILE A 3 -18.21 -9.79 9.26
N ILE A 4 -17.32 -8.86 9.60
CA ILE A 4 -16.30 -9.15 10.62
C ILE A 4 -17.01 -8.97 11.95
N GLN A 5 -17.24 -10.08 12.66
CA GLN A 5 -17.86 -10.07 13.97
C GLN A 5 -16.78 -10.32 15.02
N ILE A 6 -16.53 -9.33 15.87
CA ILE A 6 -15.73 -9.54 17.07
C ILE A 6 -16.70 -10.05 18.14
N PRO A 7 -16.56 -11.30 18.61
CA PRO A 7 -17.41 -11.84 19.64
C PRO A 7 -17.22 -11.08 20.95
N ARG A 8 -18.18 -11.19 21.86
CA ARG A 8 -18.06 -10.66 23.22
C ARG A 8 -16.85 -11.31 23.89
N HIS A 9 -15.97 -10.52 24.49
CA HIS A 9 -14.72 -11.02 25.08
C HIS A 9 -14.31 -10.15 26.27
N THR A 10 -13.34 -10.60 27.06
CA THR A 10 -12.86 -9.88 28.24
C THR A 10 -11.48 -9.28 28.00
N HIS A 11 -11.24 -8.14 28.63
CA HIS A 11 -9.95 -7.45 28.66
C HIS A 11 -9.46 -7.42 30.10
N VAL A 12 -8.15 -7.57 30.26
CA VAL A 12 -7.49 -7.35 31.55
C VAL A 12 -6.76 -6.03 31.46
N ASN A 13 -7.20 -5.06 32.28
CA ASN A 13 -6.60 -3.75 32.39
C ASN A 13 -5.23 -3.83 33.07
N LYS A 14 -4.46 -2.73 32.97
CA LYS A 14 -3.14 -2.63 33.62
C LYS A 14 -3.21 -2.81 35.14
N ASP A 15 -4.34 -2.48 35.75
CA ASP A 15 -4.58 -2.58 37.18
C ASP A 15 -5.09 -3.98 37.60
N GLY A 16 -5.12 -4.94 36.67
CA GLY A 16 -5.60 -6.30 36.91
C GLY A 16 -7.12 -6.45 36.90
N SER A 17 -7.88 -5.36 36.74
CA SER A 17 -9.34 -5.41 36.61
C SER A 17 -9.76 -6.01 35.27
N VAL A 18 -10.87 -6.76 35.28
CA VAL A 18 -11.44 -7.39 34.10
C VAL A 18 -12.62 -6.54 33.61
N CYS A 19 -12.57 -6.13 32.35
CA CYS A 19 -13.69 -5.46 31.68
C CYS A 19 -14.25 -6.33 30.55
N GLU A 20 -15.57 -6.37 30.42
CA GLU A 20 -16.22 -7.01 29.28
C GLU A 20 -16.25 -6.05 28.09
N ALA A 21 -15.71 -6.50 26.96
CA ALA A 21 -15.90 -5.87 25.67
C ALA A 21 -17.15 -6.44 24.99
N ALA A 22 -18.05 -5.55 24.60
CA ALA A 22 -19.26 -5.91 23.89
C ALA A 22 -18.97 -6.55 22.53
N ALA A 23 -19.88 -7.41 22.07
CA ALA A 23 -19.82 -7.92 20.70
C ALA A 23 -19.96 -6.75 19.73
N SER A 24 -19.09 -6.69 18.73
CA SER A 24 -19.12 -5.63 17.70
C SER A 24 -19.16 -6.25 16.32
N MET A 25 -20.12 -5.80 15.51
CA MET A 25 -20.31 -6.22 14.13
C MET A 25 -19.83 -5.12 13.21
N PHE A 26 -18.87 -5.44 12.36
CA PHE A 26 -18.32 -4.50 11.38
C PHE A 26 -18.86 -4.86 10.00
N PRO A 27 -19.65 -3.96 9.37
CA PRO A 27 -20.10 -4.20 8.02
C PRO A 27 -18.88 -4.26 7.08
N GLU A 28 -18.85 -5.26 6.20
CA GLU A 28 -17.83 -5.40 5.16
C GLU A 28 -17.65 -4.11 4.34
N ALA A 29 -18.66 -3.23 4.30
CA ALA A 29 -18.60 -1.94 3.62
C ALA A 29 -17.44 -1.05 4.10
N ILE A 30 -16.98 -1.19 5.35
CA ILE A 30 -15.76 -0.52 5.85
C ILE A 30 -14.50 -1.12 5.21
N HIS A 31 -14.56 -2.37 4.74
CA HIS A 31 -13.47 -3.09 4.09
C HIS A 31 -13.59 -3.18 2.56
N GLY A 32 -14.80 -3.04 1.99
CA GLY A 32 -15.18 -2.75 0.61
C GLY A 32 -14.38 -3.45 -0.50
N CYS A 33 -13.71 -4.54 -0.20
CA CYS A 33 -13.12 -5.47 -1.13
C CYS A 33 -13.51 -6.85 -0.61
N PRO A 34 -13.91 -7.75 -1.52
CA PRO A 34 -14.16 -9.11 -1.12
C PRO A 34 -12.88 -9.66 -0.50
N MET A 35 -12.94 -10.07 0.78
CA MET A 35 -11.84 -10.83 1.41
C MET A 35 -11.59 -12.16 0.71
N ALA A 36 -12.45 -12.56 -0.22
CA ALA A 36 -12.25 -13.68 -1.12
C ALA A 36 -11.27 -13.27 -2.26
N PRO A 37 -9.99 -13.70 -2.21
CA PRO A 37 -8.99 -13.40 -3.25
C PRO A 37 -9.48 -13.81 -4.65
N GLU A 38 -10.33 -14.81 -4.71
CA GLU A 38 -10.95 -15.42 -5.90
C GLU A 38 -11.69 -14.40 -6.76
N SER A 39 -12.48 -13.54 -6.13
CA SER A 39 -13.27 -12.53 -6.82
C SER A 39 -12.45 -11.31 -7.26
N MET A 40 -11.32 -11.05 -6.59
CA MET A 40 -10.34 -10.05 -6.99
C MET A 40 -9.54 -10.57 -8.20
N MET A 41 -9.17 -11.85 -8.19
CA MET A 41 -8.38 -12.49 -9.25
C MET A 41 -9.10 -12.50 -10.60
N ASN A 42 -10.41 -12.76 -10.62
CA ASN A 42 -11.23 -12.63 -11.84
C ASN A 42 -11.24 -11.22 -12.43
N ARG A 43 -11.10 -10.17 -11.60
CA ARG A 43 -11.03 -8.78 -12.08
C ARG A 43 -9.64 -8.38 -12.56
N LEU A 44 -8.59 -9.02 -12.04
CA LEU A 44 -7.20 -8.75 -12.39
C LEU A 44 -6.74 -9.48 -13.67
N GLN A 45 -7.46 -10.50 -14.14
CA GLN A 45 -7.07 -11.32 -15.31
C GLN A 45 -6.85 -10.52 -16.61
N HIS A 46 -7.52 -9.37 -16.77
CA HIS A 46 -7.40 -8.55 -17.98
C HIS A 46 -6.44 -7.36 -17.82
N ILE A 47 -5.76 -7.24 -16.68
CA ILE A 47 -4.93 -6.08 -16.38
C ILE A 47 -3.50 -6.33 -16.89
N PRO A 48 -2.92 -5.41 -17.68
CA PRO A 48 -1.53 -5.47 -18.08
C PRO A 48 -0.61 -5.63 -16.86
N LEU A 49 0.34 -6.55 -16.94
CA LEU A 49 1.28 -6.88 -15.85
C LEU A 49 2.05 -5.64 -15.33
N VAL A 50 2.26 -4.66 -16.20
CA VAL A 50 2.93 -3.37 -15.89
C VAL A 50 2.09 -2.47 -14.97
N LEU A 51 0.76 -2.59 -15.00
CA LEU A 51 -0.14 -1.80 -14.16
C LEU A 51 -0.38 -2.42 -12.78
N ILE A 52 -0.06 -3.70 -12.60
CA ILE A 52 -0.20 -4.41 -11.33
C ILE A 52 0.47 -3.67 -10.15
N PRO A 53 1.73 -3.20 -10.24
CA PRO A 53 2.35 -2.50 -9.12
C PRO A 53 1.67 -1.16 -8.77
N LEU A 54 1.23 -0.41 -9.80
CA LEU A 54 0.47 0.83 -9.63
C LEU A 54 -0.86 0.57 -8.93
N ILE A 55 -1.58 -0.46 -9.37
CA ILE A 55 -2.86 -0.87 -8.79
C ILE A 55 -2.67 -1.35 -7.35
N GLY A 56 -1.61 -2.12 -7.07
CA GLY A 56 -1.26 -2.55 -5.72
C GLY A 56 -1.05 -1.37 -4.76
N LEU A 57 -0.33 -0.33 -5.19
CA LEU A 57 -0.13 0.90 -4.40
C LEU A 57 -1.44 1.68 -4.18
N ILE A 58 -2.30 1.78 -5.19
CA ILE A 58 -3.61 2.43 -5.07
C ILE A 58 -4.47 1.68 -4.04
N TYR A 59 -4.53 0.34 -4.12
CA TYR A 59 -5.26 -0.47 -3.14
C TYR A 59 -4.66 -0.36 -1.74
N ALA A 60 -3.34 -0.31 -1.59
CA ALA A 60 -2.70 -0.06 -0.29
C ALA A 60 -3.19 1.25 0.34
N GLY A 61 -3.27 2.33 -0.44
CA GLY A 61 -3.79 3.62 0.02
C GLY A 61 -5.27 3.56 0.41
N VAL A 62 -6.10 2.89 -0.39
CA VAL A 62 -7.52 2.68 -0.10
C VAL A 62 -7.71 1.86 1.18
N PHE A 63 -6.95 0.78 1.36
CA PHE A 63 -7.00 -0.04 2.57
C PHE A 63 -6.51 0.73 3.79
N TYR A 64 -5.46 1.54 3.67
CA TYR A 64 -4.97 2.39 4.75
C TYR A 64 -6.01 3.42 5.18
N TYR A 65 -6.63 4.12 4.22
CA TYR A 65 -7.71 5.08 4.52
C TYR A 65 -8.92 4.44 5.21
N ARG A 66 -9.28 3.23 4.78
CA ARG A 66 -10.37 2.46 5.41
C ARG A 66 -10.00 2.00 6.80
N TYR A 67 -8.76 1.54 6.99
CA TYR A 67 -8.22 1.13 8.28
C TYR A 67 -8.23 2.26 9.30
N THR A 68 -7.79 3.47 8.91
CA THR A 68 -7.81 4.62 9.82
C THR A 68 -9.23 5.02 10.21
N LYS A 69 -10.18 5.02 9.27
CA LYS A 69 -11.61 5.22 9.57
C LYS A 69 -12.18 4.15 10.50
N ALA A 70 -11.84 2.88 10.27
CA ALA A 70 -12.28 1.77 11.12
C ALA A 70 -11.74 1.93 12.55
N LEU A 71 -10.47 2.29 12.70
CA LEU A 71 -9.86 2.58 14.00
C LEU A 71 -10.52 3.76 14.72
N THR A 72 -10.86 4.84 14.01
CA THR A 72 -11.56 5.98 14.59
C THR A 72 -12.94 5.57 15.10
N ALA A 73 -13.72 4.84 14.30
CA ALA A 73 -15.02 4.33 14.71
C ALA A 73 -14.93 3.33 15.89
N LEU A 74 -13.90 2.47 15.89
CA LEU A 74 -13.61 1.55 17.00
C LEU A 74 -13.34 2.29 18.31
N LYS A 75 -12.53 3.35 18.23
CA LYS A 75 -12.23 4.20 19.38
C LYS A 75 -13.48 4.91 19.91
N GLU A 76 -14.36 5.38 19.03
CA GLU A 76 -15.60 6.06 19.44
C GLU A 76 -16.63 5.13 20.08
N ILE A 77 -16.78 3.91 19.58
CA ILE A 77 -17.87 3.01 20.03
C ILE A 77 -17.52 2.27 21.32
N ASN A 78 -16.26 1.88 21.52
CA ASN A 78 -15.87 0.96 22.58
C ASN A 78 -14.63 1.39 23.37
N ASP A 79 -14.15 2.63 23.17
CA ASP A 79 -12.81 3.07 23.61
C ASP A 79 -11.73 2.03 23.23
N PHE A 80 -11.96 1.39 22.08
CA PHE A 80 -11.23 0.20 21.68
C PHE A 80 -9.81 0.60 21.30
N THR A 81 -8.88 0.31 22.20
CA THR A 81 -7.46 0.27 21.89
C THR A 81 -7.13 -1.18 21.51
N PRO A 82 -6.60 -1.44 20.30
CA PRO A 82 -6.21 -2.80 19.92
C PRO A 82 -5.16 -3.32 20.90
N ASN A 83 -5.62 -4.12 21.87
CA ASN A 83 -4.76 -4.69 22.89
C ASN A 83 -4.12 -5.94 22.30
N THR A 84 -2.80 -5.91 22.10
CA THR A 84 -2.03 -7.04 21.57
C THR A 84 -2.09 -8.28 22.48
N LYS A 85 -2.51 -8.11 23.74
CA LYS A 85 -2.71 -9.19 24.71
C LYS A 85 -4.04 -9.91 24.56
N CYS A 86 -5.03 -9.33 23.89
CA CYS A 86 -6.34 -9.94 23.71
C CYS A 86 -6.39 -10.69 22.35
N PRO A 87 -6.56 -12.02 22.33
CA PRO A 87 -6.57 -12.80 21.09
C PRO A 87 -7.56 -12.32 20.02
N PRO A 88 -8.86 -12.10 20.33
CA PRO A 88 -9.82 -11.64 19.31
C PRO A 88 -9.49 -10.24 18.78
N CYS A 89 -9.01 -9.31 19.64
CA CYS A 89 -8.56 -7.99 19.21
C CYS A 89 -7.37 -8.07 18.26
N ARG A 90 -6.42 -8.95 18.58
CA ARG A 90 -5.21 -9.18 17.79
C ARG A 90 -5.53 -9.79 16.43
N GLU A 91 -6.36 -10.82 16.37
CA GLU A 91 -6.77 -11.47 15.12
C GLU A 91 -7.49 -10.49 14.20
N THR A 92 -8.39 -9.66 14.76
CA THR A 92 -9.09 -8.64 13.97
C THR A 92 -8.13 -7.57 13.46
N ALA A 93 -7.16 -7.14 14.28
CA ALA A 93 -6.11 -6.21 13.85
C ALA A 93 -5.25 -6.80 12.73
N TYR A 94 -4.87 -8.08 12.81
CA TYR A 94 -4.13 -8.77 11.75
C TYR A 94 -4.95 -8.89 10.45
N ALA A 95 -6.24 -9.23 10.55
CA ALA A 95 -7.12 -9.34 9.39
C ALA A 95 -7.30 -8.00 8.66
N MET A 96 -7.28 -6.88 9.38
CA MET A 96 -7.33 -5.55 8.77
C MET A 96 -5.98 -5.07 8.22
N TRP A 97 -4.88 -5.45 8.86
CA TRP A 97 -3.53 -4.97 8.50
C TRP A 97 -2.89 -5.78 7.36
N SER A 98 -3.16 -7.08 7.29
CA SER A 98 -2.53 -7.97 6.30
C SER A 98 -2.75 -7.57 4.84
N PRO A 99 -3.95 -7.09 4.40
CA PRO A 99 -4.14 -6.68 3.02
C PRO A 99 -3.32 -5.44 2.66
N ILE A 100 -3.13 -4.52 3.61
CA ILE A 100 -2.29 -3.33 3.43
C ILE A 100 -0.84 -3.73 3.17
N VAL A 101 -0.30 -4.65 4.00
CA VAL A 101 1.08 -5.12 3.87
C VAL A 101 1.27 -5.89 2.56
N ILE A 102 0.34 -6.77 2.21
CA ILE A 102 0.39 -7.53 0.96
C ILE A 102 0.32 -6.59 -0.25
N SER A 103 -0.56 -5.59 -0.24
CA SER A 103 -0.65 -4.59 -1.31
C SER A 103 0.59 -3.70 -1.40
N LEU A 104 1.19 -3.30 -0.27
CA LEU A 104 2.44 -2.55 -0.25
C LEU A 104 3.61 -3.39 -0.77
N CYS A 105 3.78 -4.62 -0.27
CA CYS A 105 4.84 -5.52 -0.70
C CYS A 105 4.69 -5.90 -2.17
N GLY A 106 3.46 -6.16 -2.64
CA GLY A 106 3.19 -6.43 -4.05
C GLY A 106 3.45 -5.19 -4.92
N GLY A 107 2.96 -4.02 -4.51
CA GLY A 107 3.11 -2.76 -5.24
C GLY A 107 4.56 -2.29 -5.31
N LEU A 108 5.18 -2.02 -4.15
CA LEU A 108 6.57 -1.59 -4.07
C LEU A 108 7.56 -2.68 -4.48
N GLY A 109 7.31 -3.94 -4.11
CA GLY A 109 8.23 -5.03 -4.41
C GLY A 109 8.37 -5.32 -5.90
N LEU A 110 7.32 -5.07 -6.70
CA LEU A 110 7.39 -5.13 -8.17
C LEU A 110 7.94 -3.85 -8.79
N LEU A 111 7.70 -2.68 -8.19
CA LEU A 111 8.10 -1.39 -8.74
C LEU A 111 9.58 -1.06 -8.46
N LEU A 112 10.13 -1.55 -7.34
CA LEU A 112 11.54 -1.38 -6.96
C LEU A 112 12.53 -1.98 -7.98
N PRO A 113 12.45 -3.27 -8.38
CA PRO A 113 13.36 -3.82 -9.38
C PRO A 113 13.21 -3.12 -10.74
N LEU A 114 12.00 -2.69 -11.09
CA LEU A 114 11.74 -1.92 -12.30
C LEU A 114 12.46 -0.55 -12.28
N LEU A 115 12.40 0.17 -11.15
CA LEU A 115 13.09 1.43 -10.95
C LEU A 115 14.62 1.26 -10.97
N ILE A 116 15.14 0.23 -10.30
CA ILE A 116 16.57 -0.09 -10.30
C ILE A 116 17.08 -0.36 -11.71
N LEU A 117 16.25 -0.94 -12.59
CA LEU A 117 16.61 -1.15 -14.00
C LEU A 117 16.45 0.14 -14.83
N LEU A 118 15.40 0.92 -14.61
CA LEU A 118 15.06 2.09 -15.43
C LEU A 118 16.00 3.28 -15.19
N ILE A 119 16.34 3.56 -13.93
CA ILE A 119 17.20 4.69 -13.53
C ILE A 119 18.56 4.69 -14.26
N PRO A 120 19.35 3.59 -14.27
CA PRO A 120 20.64 3.58 -14.95
C PRO A 120 20.50 3.73 -16.46
N ILE A 121 19.47 3.15 -17.08
CA ILE A 121 19.20 3.30 -18.52
C ILE A 121 18.93 4.77 -18.86
N LEU A 122 18.08 5.44 -18.08
CA LEU A 122 17.79 6.87 -18.26
C LEU A 122 19.03 7.74 -18.04
N LEU A 123 19.86 7.41 -17.05
CA LEU A 123 21.14 8.06 -16.82
C LEU A 123 22.08 7.95 -18.03
N ILE A 124 22.25 6.74 -18.58
CA ILE A 124 23.10 6.50 -19.76
C ILE A 124 22.59 7.30 -20.97
N ILE A 125 21.28 7.28 -21.23
CA ILE A 125 20.68 8.03 -22.34
C ILE A 125 20.86 9.54 -22.13
N GLY A 126 20.65 10.03 -20.91
CA GLY A 126 20.86 11.43 -20.55
C GLY A 126 22.30 11.87 -20.76
N LEU A 127 23.27 11.06 -20.30
CA LEU A 127 24.70 11.25 -20.53
C LEU A 127 25.05 11.27 -22.01
N ALA A 128 24.56 10.30 -22.79
CA ALA A 128 24.80 10.23 -24.23
C ALA A 128 24.29 11.49 -24.94
N LYS A 129 23.07 11.95 -24.62
CA LYS A 129 22.50 13.17 -25.18
C LYS A 129 23.30 14.41 -24.79
N ALA A 130 23.75 14.51 -23.54
CA ALA A 130 24.58 15.61 -23.07
C ALA A 130 25.92 15.67 -23.81
N VAL A 131 26.60 14.53 -23.98
CA VAL A 131 27.87 14.42 -24.70
C VAL A 131 27.71 14.80 -26.18
N ILE A 132 26.67 14.30 -26.85
CA ILE A 132 26.38 14.66 -28.24
C ILE A 132 26.09 16.17 -28.37
N GLY A 133 25.30 16.73 -27.45
CA GLY A 133 24.99 18.15 -27.41
C GLY A 133 26.24 19.03 -27.23
N MET A 134 27.13 18.64 -26.30
CA MET A 134 28.41 19.31 -26.10
C MET A 134 29.32 19.22 -27.33
N GLY A 135 29.42 18.04 -27.95
CA GLY A 135 30.20 17.85 -29.18
C GLY A 135 29.71 18.71 -30.34
N GLN A 136 28.40 18.79 -30.55
CA GLN A 136 27.80 19.68 -31.55
C GLN A 136 28.03 21.16 -31.21
N GLY A 137 27.98 21.54 -29.93
CA GLY A 137 28.29 22.89 -29.46
C GLY A 137 29.74 23.29 -29.75
N ILE A 138 30.70 22.41 -29.46
CA ILE A 138 32.12 22.62 -29.74
C ILE A 138 32.37 22.75 -31.24
N ILE A 139 31.77 21.88 -32.07
CA ILE A 139 31.92 21.95 -33.53
C ILE A 139 31.35 23.25 -34.09
N LYS A 140 30.18 23.70 -33.60
CA LYS A 140 29.58 24.98 -34.00
C LYS A 140 30.44 26.17 -33.55
N GLY A 141 30.95 26.14 -32.33
CA GLY A 141 31.86 27.17 -31.80
C GLY A 141 33.18 27.22 -32.58
N ALA A 142 33.79 26.07 -32.87
CA ALA A 142 35.00 25.97 -33.67
C ALA A 142 34.79 26.50 -35.10
N LYS A 143 33.67 26.17 -35.76
CA LYS A 143 33.33 26.76 -37.07
C LYS A 143 33.12 28.28 -37.01
N HIS A 144 32.59 28.80 -35.91
CA HIS A 144 32.40 30.24 -35.74
C HIS A 144 33.72 30.98 -35.46
N CYS A 145 34.65 30.35 -34.73
CA CYS A 145 35.96 30.93 -34.41
C CYS A 145 37.00 30.76 -35.53
N LEU A 146 36.96 29.66 -36.29
CA LEU A 146 37.90 29.33 -37.38
C LEU A 146 37.37 29.75 -38.77
N GLY A 147 36.15 30.28 -38.86
CA GLY A 147 35.50 30.70 -40.10
C GLY A 147 35.81 32.15 -40.53
N LYS A 148 36.96 32.71 -40.17
CA LYS A 148 37.52 33.92 -40.76
C LYS A 148 38.75 33.58 -41.57
#